data_AF-A0A965J523-F1
#
_entry.id   AF-A0A965J523-F1
#
_cell.length_a   1.000
_cell.length_b   1.000
_cell.length_c   1.000
_cell.angle_alpha   90.00
_cell.angle_beta   90.00
_cell.angle_gamma   90.00
#
_symmetry.space_group_name_H-M   'P 1'
#
loop_
_entity.id
_entity.type
_entity.pdbx_description
1 polymer ?
#
loop_
_entity_poly.entity_id
_entity_poly.type
_entity_poly.pdbx_seq_one_letter_code
_entity_poly.pdbx_strand_id
1 'polypeptide(L)'
;MTQSRQALSVYPKEAIQFLTRHIMRDSAGFNWLIEHEYTELIALFDAVRDDRRAFAMLMDKKFFILAAFVNAIWDDEKALKFLMDMKAFEWAACANRINGDVSAEAFLKRINRDDYILLAHAIQSRIHEDGDRNVSPIGVFKNIFNFKKMFGKD
;
A
#
# COMPACT_ATOMS: atom_id res chain seq x y z
N MET A 1 5.90 -13.18 24.44
CA MET A 1 4.91 -13.97 23.67
C MET A 1 4.32 -13.05 22.61
N THR A 2 4.89 -13.04 21.41
CA THR A 2 4.46 -12.15 20.32
C THR A 2 3.27 -12.79 19.63
N GLN A 3 2.07 -12.22 19.78
CA GLN A 3 0.94 -12.60 18.94
C GLN A 3 1.34 -12.40 17.48
N SER A 4 1.08 -13.40 16.64
CA SER A 4 1.34 -13.34 15.21
C SER A 4 0.50 -12.22 14.59
N ARG A 5 1.16 -11.11 14.19
CA ARG A 5 0.54 -9.95 13.50
C ARG A 5 0.01 -10.26 12.09
N GLN A 6 -0.05 -11.53 11.71
CA GLN A 6 -0.31 -12.02 10.36
C GLN A 6 -1.69 -11.63 9.79
N ALA A 7 -2.61 -11.11 10.61
CA ALA A 7 -3.99 -10.85 10.22
C ALA A 7 -4.54 -9.47 10.63
N LEU A 8 -3.67 -8.50 10.96
CA LEU A 8 -4.14 -7.19 11.38
C LEU A 8 -4.79 -6.44 10.21
N SER A 9 -6.12 -6.28 10.27
CA SER A 9 -6.83 -5.34 9.40
C SER A 9 -6.57 -3.89 9.79
N VAL A 10 -6.15 -3.67 11.03
CA VAL A 10 -5.86 -2.35 11.58
C VAL A 10 -4.54 -2.37 12.33
N TYR A 11 -3.66 -1.43 11.99
CA TYR A 11 -2.42 -1.19 12.72
C TYR A 11 -2.59 -0.06 13.74
N PRO A 12 -1.80 -0.09 14.84
CA PRO A 12 -1.69 1.04 15.75
C PRO A 12 -1.28 2.31 15.01
N LYS A 13 -1.80 3.45 15.47
CA LYS A 13 -1.51 4.76 14.88
C LYS A 13 -0.01 5.02 14.80
N GLU A 14 0.76 4.67 15.83
CA GLU A 14 2.20 4.87 15.83
C GLU A 14 2.87 4.11 14.68
N ALA A 15 2.50 2.86 14.43
CA ALA A 15 3.09 2.06 13.36
C ALA A 15 2.86 2.69 11.98
N ILE A 16 1.67 3.23 11.72
CA ILE A 16 1.35 3.92 10.47
C ILE A 16 2.11 5.25 10.35
N GLN A 17 2.29 5.98 11.45
CA GLN A 17 3.11 7.19 11.47
C GLN A 17 4.59 6.89 11.17
N PHE A 18 5.16 5.85 11.76
CA PHE A 18 6.55 5.46 11.49
C PHE A 18 6.74 4.88 10.08
N LEU A 19 5.74 4.16 9.54
CA LEU A 19 5.69 3.82 8.11
C LEU A 19 5.72 5.07 7.24
N THR A 20 4.85 6.05 7.53
CA THR A 20 4.80 7.31 6.77
C THR A 20 6.15 8.03 6.80
N ARG A 21 6.81 8.09 7.97
CA ARG A 21 8.17 8.64 8.12
C ARG A 21 9.19 7.88 7.29
N HIS A 22 9.18 6.55 7.32
CA HIS A 22 10.06 5.71 6.52
C HIS A 22 9.90 6.00 5.01
N ILE A 23 8.65 6.06 4.53
CA ILE A 23 8.31 6.39 3.13
C ILE A 23 8.87 7.76 2.74
N MET A 24 8.81 8.73 3.67
CA MET A 24 9.39 10.07 3.54
C MET A 24 10.92 10.12 3.74
N ARG A 25 11.61 8.97 3.70
CA ARG A 25 13.07 8.82 3.84
C ARG A 25 13.64 9.21 5.20
N ASP A 26 12.84 9.20 6.25
CA ASP A 26 13.31 9.36 7.62
C ASP A 26 13.86 8.01 8.15
N SER A 27 15.16 7.95 8.42
CA SER A 27 15.83 6.76 8.94
C SER A 27 15.35 6.38 10.35
N ALA A 28 14.89 7.33 11.16
CA ALA A 28 14.26 7.02 12.45
C ALA A 28 12.92 6.30 12.26
N GLY A 29 12.21 6.61 11.17
CA GLY A 29 11.03 5.87 10.68
C GLY A 29 11.33 4.39 10.52
N PHE A 30 12.34 4.10 9.70
CA PHE A 30 12.79 2.74 9.40
C PHE A 30 13.28 1.99 10.64
N ASN A 31 14.16 2.61 11.43
CA ASN A 31 14.75 1.99 12.61
C ASN A 31 13.67 1.59 13.63
N TRP A 32 12.70 2.48 13.86
CA TRP A 32 11.60 2.18 14.78
C TRP A 32 10.77 0.97 14.31
N LEU A 33 10.47 0.86 13.01
CA LEU A 33 9.74 -0.28 12.45
C LEU A 33 10.51 -1.60 12.64
N ILE A 34 11.84 -1.58 12.48
CA ILE A 34 12.69 -2.76 12.71
C ILE A 34 12.68 -3.14 14.20
N GLU A 35 12.94 -2.19 15.09
CA GLU A 35 13.01 -2.39 16.54
C GLU A 35 11.69 -2.95 17.11
N HIS A 36 10.56 -2.58 16.51
CA HIS A 36 9.22 -3.01 16.94
C HIS A 36 8.64 -4.16 16.11
N GLU A 37 9.46 -4.81 15.28
CA GLU A 37 9.12 -5.98 14.48
C GLU A 37 7.99 -5.75 13.46
N TYR A 38 7.88 -4.55 12.88
CA TYR A 38 6.94 -4.21 11.80
C TYR A 38 7.57 -4.39 10.39
N THR A 39 8.26 -5.50 10.18
CA THR A 39 8.96 -5.80 8.92
C THR A 39 8.02 -5.90 7.71
N GLU A 40 6.76 -6.25 7.94
CA GLU A 40 5.74 -6.33 6.91
C GLU A 40 5.32 -4.95 6.39
N LEU A 41 5.41 -3.89 7.21
CA LEU A 41 5.15 -2.51 6.76
C LEU A 41 6.31 -1.97 5.93
N ILE A 42 7.54 -2.43 6.18
CA ILE A 42 8.70 -2.16 5.33
C ILE A 42 8.50 -2.85 3.97
N ALA A 43 8.17 -4.14 3.99
CA ALA A 43 7.90 -4.91 2.78
C ALA A 43 6.70 -4.37 1.98
N LEU A 44 5.69 -3.82 2.66
CA LEU A 44 4.60 -3.11 2.01
C LEU A 44 5.14 -1.97 1.14
N PHE A 45 6.00 -1.10 1.69
CA PHE A 45 6.52 0.02 0.92
C PHE A 45 7.38 -0.43 -0.25
N ASP A 46 8.24 -1.43 -0.06
CA ASP A 46 9.05 -1.99 -1.15
C ASP A 46 8.15 -2.60 -2.25
N ALA A 47 7.07 -3.30 -1.87
CA ALA A 47 6.10 -3.86 -2.81
C ALA A 47 5.30 -2.78 -3.57
N VAL A 48 4.97 -1.66 -2.91
CA VAL A 48 4.38 -0.47 -3.58
C VAL A 48 5.32 0.08 -4.66
N ARG A 49 6.63 -0.12 -4.54
CA ARG A 49 7.65 0.27 -5.53
C ARG A 49 7.97 -0.84 -6.54
N ASP A 50 7.07 -1.81 -6.70
CA ASP A 50 7.19 -2.96 -7.61
C ASP A 50 8.31 -3.97 -7.23
N ASP A 51 8.74 -4.02 -5.97
CA ASP A 51 9.61 -5.11 -5.50
C ASP A 51 8.82 -6.42 -5.36
N ARG A 52 9.01 -7.30 -6.35
CA ARG A 52 8.37 -8.63 -6.41
C ARG A 52 8.73 -9.54 -5.23
N ARG A 53 9.94 -9.43 -4.68
CA ARG A 53 10.36 -10.24 -3.51
C ARG A 53 9.65 -9.76 -2.26
N ALA A 54 9.50 -8.45 -2.11
CA ALA A 54 8.73 -7.88 -1.02
C ALA A 54 7.25 -8.29 -1.10
N PHE A 55 6.64 -8.20 -2.29
CA PHE A 55 5.28 -8.67 -2.51
C PHE A 55 5.12 -10.18 -2.24
N ALA A 56 6.05 -11.01 -2.74
CA ALA A 56 6.07 -12.44 -2.44
C ALA A 56 6.17 -12.71 -0.94
N MET A 57 7.00 -11.95 -0.22
CA MET A 57 7.10 -12.06 1.24
C MET A 57 5.79 -11.75 1.96
N LEU A 58 5.03 -10.74 1.50
CA LEU A 58 3.68 -10.46 2.01
C LEU A 58 2.75 -11.66 1.82
N MET A 59 2.78 -12.29 0.64
CA MET A 59 1.95 -13.45 0.32
C MET A 59 2.35 -14.70 1.12
N ASP A 60 3.64 -15.03 1.16
CA ASP A 60 4.17 -16.21 1.84
C ASP A 60 3.91 -16.17 3.36
N LYS A 61 4.03 -14.98 3.95
CA LYS A 61 3.75 -14.74 5.37
C LYS A 61 2.28 -14.44 5.66
N LYS A 62 1.41 -14.53 4.65
CA LYS A 62 -0.05 -14.37 4.74
C LYS A 62 -0.52 -12.98 5.17
N PHE A 63 0.26 -11.93 4.89
CA PHE A 63 -0.13 -10.53 5.06
C PHE A 63 -1.07 -10.07 3.93
N PHE A 64 -2.19 -10.77 3.74
CA PHE A 64 -3.07 -10.62 2.58
C PHE A 64 -3.71 -9.24 2.48
N ILE A 65 -3.96 -8.56 3.62
CA ILE A 65 -4.50 -7.19 3.62
C ILE A 65 -3.48 -6.21 3.04
N LEU A 66 -2.21 -6.35 3.40
CA LEU A 66 -1.14 -5.50 2.84
C LEU A 66 -0.92 -5.81 1.37
N ALA A 67 -0.91 -7.08 0.97
CA ALA A 67 -0.79 -7.47 -0.45
C ALA A 67 -1.98 -6.96 -1.28
N ALA A 68 -3.21 -7.07 -0.76
CA ALA A 68 -4.39 -6.53 -1.42
C ALA A 68 -4.34 -5.00 -1.51
N PHE A 69 -3.83 -4.31 -0.50
CA PHE A 69 -3.59 -2.87 -0.57
C PHE A 69 -2.60 -2.49 -1.67
N VAL A 70 -1.48 -3.21 -1.81
CA VAL A 70 -0.51 -2.99 -2.90
C VAL A 70 -1.20 -3.10 -4.26
N ASN A 71 -2.06 -4.10 -4.48
CA ASN A 71 -2.78 -4.21 -5.76
C ASN A 71 -3.87 -3.13 -5.92
N ALA A 72 -4.57 -2.78 -4.85
CA ALA A 72 -5.66 -1.80 -4.89
C ALA A 72 -5.19 -0.39 -5.26
N ILE A 73 -3.97 0.01 -4.88
CA ILE A 73 -3.39 1.31 -5.30
C ILE A 73 -3.00 1.34 -6.79
N TRP A 74 -3.08 0.20 -7.48
CA TRP A 74 -2.89 0.06 -8.93
C TRP A 74 -4.21 -0.27 -9.63
N ASP A 75 -5.33 0.22 -9.08
CA ASP A 75 -6.70 0.09 -9.60
C ASP A 75 -7.21 -1.37 -9.75
N ASP A 76 -6.68 -2.31 -8.96
CA ASP A 76 -7.24 -3.67 -8.89
C ASP A 76 -8.55 -3.67 -8.07
N GLU A 77 -9.68 -3.58 -8.77
CA GLU A 77 -11.02 -3.63 -8.17
C GLU A 77 -11.29 -4.88 -7.33
N LYS A 78 -10.68 -6.03 -7.69
CA LYS A 78 -10.86 -7.27 -6.91
C LYS A 78 -10.10 -7.19 -5.59
N ALA A 79 -8.90 -6.59 -5.61
CA ALA A 79 -8.13 -6.36 -4.40
C ALA A 79 -8.82 -5.34 -3.50
N LEU A 80 -9.37 -4.26 -4.06
CA LEU A 80 -10.18 -3.30 -3.31
C LEU A 80 -11.42 -3.97 -2.70
N LYS A 81 -12.15 -4.78 -3.48
CA LYS A 81 -13.30 -5.54 -2.97
C LYS A 81 -12.87 -6.48 -1.84
N PHE A 82 -11.74 -7.17 -1.98
CA PHE A 82 -11.21 -8.03 -0.93
C PHE A 82 -10.94 -7.25 0.36
N LEU A 83 -10.36 -6.04 0.30
CA LEU A 83 -10.18 -5.18 1.48
C LEU A 83 -11.52 -4.85 2.14
N MET A 84 -12.56 -4.55 1.35
CA MET A 84 -13.90 -4.26 1.85
C MET A 84 -14.56 -5.49 2.50
N ASP A 85 -14.45 -6.66 1.87
CA ASP A 85 -14.98 -7.93 2.40
C ASP A 85 -14.31 -8.31 3.73
N MET A 86 -13.01 -8.04 3.85
CA MET A 86 -12.21 -8.24 5.06
C MET A 86 -12.38 -7.15 6.11
N LYS A 87 -13.24 -6.15 5.86
CA LYS A 87 -13.46 -4.99 6.74
C LYS A 87 -12.19 -4.18 7.04
N ALA A 88 -11.23 -4.19 6.11
CA ALA A 88 -10.00 -3.39 6.17
C ALA A 88 -10.26 -1.98 5.61
N PHE A 89 -11.22 -1.26 6.20
CA PHE A 89 -11.77 -0.03 5.63
C PHE A 89 -10.76 1.11 5.54
N GLU A 90 -9.83 1.22 6.49
CA GLU A 90 -8.76 2.22 6.46
C GLU A 90 -7.81 2.01 5.28
N TRP A 91 -7.44 0.76 5.01
CA TRP A 91 -6.61 0.41 3.85
C TRP A 91 -7.35 0.63 2.54
N ALA A 92 -8.62 0.24 2.45
CA ALA A 92 -9.45 0.49 1.28
C ALA A 92 -9.61 1.99 0.99
N ALA A 93 -9.93 2.79 2.02
CA ALA A 93 -10.06 4.24 1.87
C ALA A 93 -8.72 4.90 1.54
N CYS A 94 -7.61 4.43 2.11
CA CYS A 94 -6.28 4.90 1.75
C CYS A 94 -5.95 4.62 0.27
N ALA A 95 -6.28 3.43 -0.23
CA ALA A 95 -6.07 3.08 -1.64
C ALA A 95 -6.93 3.96 -2.56
N ASN A 96 -8.22 4.10 -2.27
CA ASN A 96 -9.11 5.00 -3.02
C ASN A 96 -8.61 6.45 -3.00
N ARG A 97 -8.07 6.91 -1.86
CA ARG A 97 -7.49 8.25 -1.76
C ARG A 97 -6.25 8.43 -2.62
N ILE A 98 -5.38 7.42 -2.70
CA ILE A 98 -4.22 7.41 -3.60
C ILE A 98 -4.68 7.49 -5.06
N ASN A 99 -5.75 6.77 -5.40
CA ASN A 99 -6.34 6.72 -6.75
C ASN A 99 -7.23 7.95 -7.07
N GLY A 100 -7.33 8.93 -6.17
CA GLY A 100 -7.97 10.22 -6.42
C GLY A 100 -9.41 10.38 -5.91
N ASP A 101 -9.94 9.43 -5.14
CA ASP A 101 -11.27 9.55 -4.52
C ASP A 101 -11.23 10.51 -3.31
N VAL A 102 -11.80 11.71 -3.51
CA VAL A 102 -11.92 12.74 -2.48
C VAL A 102 -12.85 12.35 -1.32
N SER A 103 -13.80 11.45 -1.56
CA SER A 103 -14.74 11.00 -0.52
C SER A 103 -14.07 10.09 0.50
N ALA A 104 -13.00 9.38 0.09
CA ALA A 104 -12.22 8.51 0.96
C ALA A 104 -11.48 9.30 2.06
N GLU A 105 -11.00 10.51 1.76
CA GLU A 105 -10.39 11.38 2.77
C GLU A 105 -11.42 11.81 3.84
N ALA A 106 -12.63 12.19 3.41
CA ALA A 106 -13.71 12.55 4.32
C ALA A 106 -14.12 11.37 5.22
N PHE A 107 -14.13 10.15 4.68
CA PHE A 107 -14.34 8.93 5.46
C PHE A 107 -13.26 8.76 6.53
N LEU A 108 -11.97 8.83 6.18
CA LEU A 108 -10.85 8.68 7.11
C LEU A 108 -10.87 9.74 8.22
N LYS A 109 -11.18 11.01 7.89
CA LYS A 109 -11.37 12.08 8.88
C LYS A 109 -12.48 11.75 9.87
N ARG A 110 -13.63 11.26 9.39
CA ARG A 110 -14.78 10.93 10.23
C ARG A 110 -14.46 9.81 11.24
N ILE A 111 -13.60 8.87 10.88
CA ILE A 111 -13.17 7.78 11.77
C ILE A 111 -11.88 8.11 12.54
N ASN A 112 -11.42 9.37 12.51
CA ASN A 112 -10.22 9.84 13.20
C ASN A 112 -8.93 9.10 12.80
N ARG A 113 -8.80 8.82 11.50
CA ARG A 113 -7.67 8.11 10.88
C ARG A 113 -6.83 9.01 9.97
N ASP A 114 -6.47 10.19 10.46
CA ASP A 114 -5.58 11.13 9.76
C ASP A 114 -4.21 10.51 9.46
N ASP A 115 -3.77 9.50 10.23
CA ASP A 115 -2.57 8.71 9.96
C ASP A 115 -2.60 8.04 8.58
N TYR A 116 -3.76 7.53 8.15
CA TYR A 116 -3.92 6.93 6.82
C TYR A 116 -4.01 7.99 5.70
N ILE A 117 -4.47 9.19 6.01
CA ILE A 117 -4.47 10.31 5.05
C ILE A 117 -3.03 10.75 4.76
N LEU A 118 -2.22 10.91 5.82
CA LEU A 118 -0.80 11.23 5.70
C LEU A 118 -0.04 10.12 4.97
N LEU A 119 -0.34 8.86 5.26
CA LEU A 119 0.22 7.71 4.54
C LEU A 119 -0.09 7.77 3.04
N ALA A 120 -1.36 8.03 2.67
CA ALA A 120 -1.77 8.15 1.27
C ALA A 120 -0.99 9.24 0.54
N HIS A 121 -0.82 10.41 1.16
CA HIS A 121 0.00 11.50 0.60
C HIS A 121 1.47 11.14 0.45
N ALA A 122 2.05 10.44 1.43
CA ALA A 122 3.44 10.00 1.36
C ALA A 122 3.64 9.00 0.21
N ILE A 123 2.79 7.97 0.12
CA ILE A 123 2.83 7.00 -0.98
C ILE A 123 2.65 7.68 -2.33
N GLN A 124 1.65 8.53 -2.47
CA GLN A 124 1.39 9.27 -3.70
C GLN A 124 2.61 10.09 -4.11
N SER A 125 3.22 10.84 -3.19
CA SER A 125 4.46 11.60 -3.45
C SER A 125 5.60 10.71 -3.97
N ARG A 126 5.76 9.50 -3.39
CA ARG A 126 6.79 8.55 -3.82
C ARG A 126 6.53 7.96 -5.20
N ILE A 127 5.29 7.62 -5.53
CA ILE A 127 4.91 7.10 -6.85
C ILE A 127 5.22 8.15 -7.93
N HIS A 128 4.91 9.43 -7.66
CA HIS A 128 5.26 10.53 -8.57
C HIS A 128 6.78 10.68 -8.72
N GLU A 129 7.53 10.74 -7.62
CA GLU A 129 9.00 10.86 -7.68
C GLU A 129 9.68 9.69 -8.42
N ASP A 130 9.24 8.45 -8.17
CA ASP A 130 9.84 7.26 -8.79
C ASP A 130 9.39 7.13 -10.27
N GLY A 131 8.18 7.61 -10.60
CA GLY A 131 7.69 7.76 -11.97
C GLY A 131 8.43 8.84 -12.76
N ASP A 132 8.81 9.95 -12.14
CA ASP A 132 9.54 11.06 -12.78
C ASP A 132 11.02 10.71 -13.05
N ARG A 133 11.60 9.81 -12.26
CA ARG A 133 12.98 9.32 -12.43
C ARG A 133 13.13 8.28 -13.57
N ASN A 134 12.02 7.69 -14.01
CA ASN A 134 11.95 6.83 -15.19
C ASN A 134 11.27 7.62 -16.32
N VAL A 135 12.01 8.11 -17.31
CA VAL A 135 11.47 8.90 -18.43
C VAL A 135 10.19 8.29 -19.05
N SER A 136 9.07 8.96 -18.78
CA SER A 136 7.69 8.85 -19.32
C SER A 136 6.72 7.83 -18.67
N PRO A 137 5.59 8.30 -18.09
CA PRO A 137 4.47 7.47 -17.59
C PRO A 137 3.89 6.48 -18.62
N ILE A 138 4.07 6.74 -19.91
CA ILE A 138 3.57 5.89 -21.01
C ILE A 138 4.28 4.51 -21.03
N GLY A 139 5.49 4.39 -20.47
CA GLY A 139 6.24 3.14 -20.42
C GLY A 139 5.62 2.07 -19.49
N VAL A 140 5.01 2.49 -18.39
CA VAL A 140 4.33 1.59 -17.44
C VAL A 140 2.93 1.22 -17.95
N PHE A 141 2.20 2.18 -18.52
CA PHE A 141 0.87 1.93 -19.11
C PHE A 141 0.89 0.94 -20.30
N LYS A 142 1.97 0.91 -21.11
CA LYS A 142 2.10 -0.03 -22.24
C LYS A 142 2.22 -1.49 -21.83
N ASN A 143 2.79 -1.79 -20.66
CA ASN A 143 2.94 -3.18 -20.21
C ASN A 143 1.66 -3.77 -19.60
N ILE A 144 0.79 -2.93 -19.04
CA ILE A 144 -0.49 -3.35 -18.47
C ILE A 144 -1.53 -3.64 -19.57
N PHE A 145 -1.55 -2.85 -20.65
CA PHE A 145 -2.42 -3.13 -21.80
C PHE A 145 -1.99 -4.34 -22.64
N ASN A 146 -0.72 -4.76 -22.57
CA ASN A 146 -0.23 -5.97 -23.26
C ASN A 146 -0.58 -7.28 -22.54
N PHE A 147 -0.90 -7.27 -21.24
CA PHE A 147 -1.31 -8.47 -20.51
C PHE A 147 -2.69 -9.00 -20.94
N LYS A 148 -3.63 -8.10 -21.30
CA LYS A 148 -4.95 -8.47 -21.84
C LYS A 148 -4.86 -9.11 -23.23
N LYS A 149 -3.79 -8.83 -23.99
CA LYS A 149 -3.55 -9.41 -25.33
C LYS A 149 -2.84 -10.77 -25.30
N MET A 150 -2.34 -11.19 -24.14
CA MET A 150 -1.61 -12.46 -23.98
C MET A 150 -2.48 -13.61 -23.45
N PHE A 151 -3.69 -13.31 -22.96
CA PHE A 151 -4.64 -14.31 -22.45
C PHE A 151 -6.06 -14.19 -23.03
N GLY A 152 -6.25 -13.37 -24.06
CA GLY A 152 -7.45 -13.41 -24.91
C GLY A 152 -7.15 -14.23 -26.17
N LYS A 153 -7.63 -15.48 -26.20
CA LYS A 153 -8.17 -16.08 -27.44
C LYS A 153 -9.36 -15.19 -27.85
N ASP A 154 -9.50 -14.76 -29.10
CA ASP A 154 -9.51 -15.58 -30.32
C ASP A 154 -8.37 -15.30 -31.32
#